data_AF-A0A650CP94-F1
#
_entry.id   AF-A0A650CP94-F1
#
_cell.length_a   1.000
_cell.length_b   1.000
_cell.length_c   1.000
_cell.angle_alpha   90.00
_cell.angle_beta   90.00
_cell.angle_gamma   90.00
#
_symmetry.space_group_name_H-M   'P 1'
#
loop_
_entity.id
_entity.type
_entity.pdbx_description
1 polymer ?
#
loop_
_entity_poly.entity_id
_entity_poly.type
_entity_poly.pdbx_seq_one_letter_code
_entity_poly.pdbx_strand_id
1 'polypeptide(L)'
;MRRKKTLPELLADVKIAINKIDFWVSRIDSRVKNLERLSLSNVGRFPYLSREYIKEADMNKNIISRLIQLKIILEILEIRLETVLILGEVRGYLAPVVEAVKVLKKEIGSSIEFSPIIDEILDSLIPIETTETPFIQNISEEANKILSESESIAKQEINKKYKVSEASI
;
A
#
# COMPACT_ATOMS: atom_id res chain seq x y z
N MET A 1 17.73 -13.95 18.06
CA MET A 1 16.71 -13.03 18.61
C MET A 1 16.93 -11.66 17.96
N ARG A 2 16.04 -11.19 17.07
CA ARG A 2 16.16 -9.83 16.50
C ARG A 2 15.92 -8.82 17.63
N ARG A 3 16.76 -7.78 17.73
CA ARG A 3 16.59 -6.69 18.69
C ARG A 3 15.24 -6.01 18.42
N LYS A 4 14.47 -5.72 19.47
CA LYS A 4 13.23 -4.93 19.32
C LYS A 4 13.59 -3.53 18.81
N LYS A 5 12.97 -3.12 17.70
CA LYS A 5 13.16 -1.76 17.16
C LYS A 5 12.54 -0.73 18.08
N THR A 6 13.17 0.43 18.16
CA THR A 6 12.64 1.61 18.83
C THR A 6 11.58 2.29 17.96
N LEU A 7 10.71 3.12 18.56
CA LEU A 7 9.71 3.89 17.81
C LEU A 7 10.32 4.77 16.69
N PRO A 8 11.45 5.48 16.92
CA PRO A 8 12.10 6.25 15.84
C PRO A 8 12.64 5.38 14.70
N GLU A 9 13.21 4.20 15.01
CA GLU A 9 13.67 3.25 13.98
C GLU A 9 12.49 2.74 13.14
N LEU A 10 11.38 2.39 13.79
CA LEU A 10 10.16 1.97 13.10
C LEU A 10 9.59 3.08 12.21
N LEU A 11 9.56 4.32 12.70
CA LEU A 11 9.13 5.47 11.90
C LEU A 11 10.00 5.65 10.66
N ALA A 12 11.32 5.48 10.79
CA ALA A 12 12.24 5.53 9.66
C ALA A 12 11.95 4.40 8.65
N ASP A 13 11.68 3.17 9.12
CA ASP A 13 11.34 2.05 8.24
C ASP A 13 10.03 2.30 7.47
N VAL A 14 9.01 2.87 8.12
CA VAL A 14 7.75 3.26 7.47
C VAL A 14 8.00 4.28 6.37
N LYS A 15 8.78 5.34 6.65
CA LYS A 15 9.19 6.35 5.66
C LYS A 15 9.95 5.73 4.48
N ILE A 16 10.85 4.78 4.75
CA ILE A 16 11.57 4.05 3.70
C ILE A 16 10.60 3.21 2.87
N ALA A 17 9.64 2.53 3.50
CA ALA A 17 8.65 1.72 2.80
C ALA A 17 7.76 2.56 1.87
N ILE A 18 7.30 3.72 2.32
CA ILE A 18 6.53 4.69 1.50
C ILE A 18 7.32 5.06 0.23
N ASN A 19 8.59 5.45 0.38
CA ASN A 19 9.46 5.80 -0.76
C ASN A 19 9.70 4.63 -1.71
N LYS A 20 9.85 3.41 -1.17
CA LYS A 20 9.99 2.19 -1.99
C LYS A 20 8.73 1.86 -2.76
N ILE A 21 7.55 2.11 -2.17
CA ILE A 21 6.27 1.94 -2.87
C ILE A 21 6.20 2.88 -4.07
N ASP A 22 6.60 4.15 -3.94
CA ASP A 22 6.65 5.08 -5.08
C ASP A 22 7.55 4.54 -6.21
N PHE A 23 8.71 3.97 -5.86
CA PHE A 23 9.60 3.34 -6.84
C PHE A 23 8.95 2.13 -7.53
N TRP A 24 8.32 1.23 -6.77
CA TRP A 24 7.62 0.07 -7.32
C TRP A 24 6.47 0.48 -8.24
N VAL A 25 5.67 1.45 -7.83
CA VAL A 25 4.59 2.00 -8.64
C VAL A 25 5.14 2.57 -9.95
N SER A 26 6.21 3.37 -9.91
CA SER A 26 6.83 3.93 -11.12
C SER A 26 7.35 2.85 -12.07
N ARG A 27 7.93 1.77 -11.52
CA ARG A 27 8.44 0.64 -12.31
C ARG A 27 7.29 -0.14 -12.97
N ILE A 28 6.22 -0.41 -12.23
CA ILE A 28 5.04 -1.12 -12.75
C ILE A 28 4.33 -0.25 -13.80
N ASP A 29 4.20 1.05 -13.57
CA ASP A 29 3.61 2.00 -14.54
C ASP A 29 4.40 2.05 -15.85
N SER A 30 5.73 2.02 -15.77
CA SER A 30 6.58 1.94 -16.96
C SER A 30 6.34 0.65 -17.76
N ARG A 31 6.10 -0.47 -17.07
CA ARG A 31 5.72 -1.75 -17.70
C ARG A 31 4.33 -1.66 -18.33
N VAL A 32 3.36 -1.05 -17.67
CA VAL A 32 2.00 -0.82 -18.20
C VAL A 32 2.07 -0.06 -19.52
N LYS A 33 2.76 1.07 -19.57
CA LYS A 33 2.91 1.87 -20.79
C LYS A 33 3.55 1.08 -21.94
N ASN A 34 4.52 0.22 -21.62
CA ASN A 34 5.12 -0.64 -22.63
C ASN A 34 4.15 -1.73 -23.14
N LEU A 35 3.38 -2.35 -22.26
CA LEU A 35 2.36 -3.35 -22.63
C LEU A 35 1.27 -2.72 -23.52
N GLU A 36 0.79 -1.52 -23.18
CA GLU A 36 -0.18 -0.78 -23.99
C GLU A 36 0.38 -0.45 -25.38
N ARG A 37 1.62 0.04 -25.46
CA ARG A 37 2.29 0.28 -26.74
C ARG A 37 2.44 -0.99 -27.58
N LEU A 38 2.80 -2.11 -26.95
CA LEU A 38 2.88 -3.41 -27.62
C LEU A 38 1.52 -3.87 -28.11
N SER A 39 0.46 -3.67 -27.34
CA SER A 39 -0.90 -3.98 -27.76
C SER A 39 -1.30 -3.22 -29.03
N LEU A 40 -1.11 -1.89 -29.04
CA LEU A 40 -1.41 -1.04 -30.18
C LEU A 40 -0.64 -1.45 -31.43
N SER A 41 0.63 -1.81 -31.28
CA SER A 41 1.49 -2.23 -32.39
C SER A 41 1.06 -3.58 -33.00
N ASN A 42 0.35 -4.41 -32.24
CA ASN A 42 -0.03 -5.77 -32.63
C ASN A 42 -1.51 -5.93 -33.01
N VAL A 43 -2.35 -4.91 -32.80
CA VAL A 43 -3.82 -5.02 -32.94
C VAL A 43 -4.27 -5.52 -34.33
N GLY A 44 -3.59 -5.09 -35.40
CA GLY A 44 -3.94 -5.48 -36.77
C GLY A 44 -3.43 -6.86 -37.19
N ARG A 45 -2.19 -7.22 -36.81
CA ARG A 45 -1.52 -8.45 -37.29
C ARG A 45 -1.70 -9.63 -36.34
N PHE A 46 -1.75 -9.38 -35.04
CA PHE A 46 -1.83 -10.38 -33.98
C PHE A 46 -2.85 -9.96 -32.91
N PRO A 47 -4.15 -9.96 -33.23
CA PRO A 47 -5.20 -9.45 -32.35
C PRO A 47 -5.33 -10.23 -31.03
N TYR A 48 -5.06 -11.54 -31.04
CA TYR A 48 -5.04 -12.33 -29.79
C TYR A 48 -3.91 -11.86 -28.85
N LEU A 49 -2.70 -11.69 -29.38
CA LEU A 49 -1.55 -11.23 -28.61
C LEU A 49 -1.75 -9.80 -28.08
N SER A 50 -2.33 -8.93 -28.90
CA SER A 50 -2.71 -7.56 -28.52
C SER A 50 -3.65 -7.53 -27.31
N ARG A 51 -4.64 -8.43 -27.25
CA ARG A 51 -5.54 -8.55 -26.10
C ARG A 51 -4.86 -9.05 -24.83
N GLU A 52 -3.95 -10.02 -24.95
CA GLU A 52 -3.21 -10.51 -23.79
C GLU A 52 -2.33 -9.41 -23.16
N TYR A 53 -1.72 -8.54 -23.98
CA TYR A 53 -0.98 -7.39 -23.45
C TYR A 53 -1.85 -6.39 -22.68
N ILE A 54 -3.08 -6.11 -23.15
CA ILE A 54 -4.02 -5.23 -22.41
C ILE A 54 -4.43 -5.88 -21.10
N LYS A 55 -4.77 -7.18 -21.12
CA LYS A 55 -5.13 -7.92 -19.92
C LYS A 55 -4.03 -7.87 -18.86
N GLU A 56 -2.77 -8.04 -19.27
CA GLU A 56 -1.63 -7.91 -18.36
C GLU A 56 -1.43 -6.46 -17.88
N ALA A 57 -1.66 -5.46 -18.74
CA ALA A 57 -1.60 -4.05 -18.36
C ALA A 57 -2.65 -3.73 -17.28
N ASP A 58 -3.88 -4.22 -17.41
CA ASP A 58 -4.96 -4.02 -16.45
C ASP A 58 -4.68 -4.71 -15.11
N MET A 59 -4.11 -5.91 -15.14
CA MET A 59 -3.63 -6.57 -13.91
C MET A 59 -2.58 -5.73 -13.18
N ASN A 60 -1.63 -5.15 -13.93
CA ASN A 60 -0.60 -4.27 -13.36
C ASN A 60 -1.19 -2.94 -12.82
N LYS A 61 -2.20 -2.36 -13.49
CA LYS A 61 -2.92 -1.18 -12.99
C LYS A 61 -3.64 -1.45 -11.67
N ASN A 62 -4.26 -2.64 -11.53
CA ASN A 62 -4.86 -3.05 -10.27
C ASN A 62 -3.82 -3.15 -9.15
N ILE A 63 -2.64 -3.70 -9.43
CA ILE A 63 -1.53 -3.75 -8.46
C ILE A 63 -1.08 -2.34 -8.07
N ILE A 64 -0.91 -1.42 -9.04
CA ILE A 64 -0.60 -0.02 -8.76
C ILE A 64 -1.64 0.60 -7.82
N SER A 65 -2.93 0.37 -8.08
CA SER A 65 -4.00 0.92 -7.23
C SER A 65 -3.89 0.45 -5.78
N ARG A 66 -3.60 -0.84 -5.57
CA ARG A 66 -3.45 -1.39 -4.22
C ARG A 66 -2.17 -0.92 -3.53
N LEU A 67 -1.07 -0.75 -4.28
CA LEU A 67 0.17 -0.19 -3.74
C LEU A 67 0.00 1.27 -3.32
N ILE A 68 -0.72 2.08 -4.09
CA ILE A 68 -1.03 3.47 -3.71
C ILE A 68 -1.91 3.49 -2.45
N GLN A 69 -2.93 2.63 -2.37
CA GLN A 69 -3.73 2.49 -1.14
C GLN A 69 -2.85 2.12 0.06
N LEU A 70 -1.91 1.18 -0.10
CA LEU A 70 -0.99 0.76 0.96
C LEU A 70 -0.09 1.92 1.41
N LYS A 71 0.40 2.70 0.45
CA LYS A 71 1.19 3.90 0.74
C LYS A 71 0.43 4.85 1.66
N ILE A 72 -0.84 5.14 1.34
CA ILE A 72 -1.68 6.03 2.15
C ILE A 72 -1.90 5.47 3.56
N ILE A 73 -2.13 4.17 3.71
CA ILE A 73 -2.24 3.55 5.03
C ILE A 73 -0.93 3.67 5.82
N LEU A 74 0.22 3.53 5.16
CA LEU A 74 1.53 3.73 5.78
C LEU A 74 1.79 5.20 6.15
N GLU A 75 1.31 6.17 5.36
CA GLU A 75 1.36 7.60 5.71
C GLU A 75 0.49 7.88 6.94
N ILE A 76 -0.68 7.25 7.05
CA ILE A 76 -1.50 7.32 8.27
C ILE A 76 -0.74 6.71 9.46
N LEU A 77 -0.06 5.58 9.26
CA LEU A 77 0.75 4.94 10.29
C LEU A 77 1.91 5.85 10.73
N GLU A 78 2.59 6.48 9.79
CA GLU A 78 3.67 7.45 10.03
C GLU A 78 3.18 8.58 10.95
N ILE A 79 2.06 9.22 10.62
CA ILE A 79 1.48 10.30 11.41
C ILE A 79 1.12 9.83 12.83
N ARG A 80 0.53 8.63 12.97
CA ARG A 80 0.18 8.09 14.29
C ARG A 80 1.44 7.72 15.10
N LEU A 81 2.49 7.20 14.46
CA LEU A 81 3.77 6.93 15.12
C LEU A 81 4.45 8.23 15.60
N GLU A 82 4.45 9.29 14.79
CA GLU A 82 4.94 10.61 15.20
C GLU A 82 4.14 11.16 16.38
N THR A 83 2.82 11.00 16.37
CA THR A 83 1.95 11.40 17.47
C THR A 83 2.28 10.64 18.75
N VAL A 84 2.50 9.32 18.67
CA VAL A 84 2.92 8.50 19.81
C VAL A 84 4.30 8.92 20.34
N LEU A 85 5.24 9.29 19.47
CA LEU A 85 6.55 9.80 19.87
C LEU A 85 6.45 11.12 20.66
N ILE A 86 5.52 11.99 20.28
CA ILE A 86 5.32 13.30 20.91
C ILE A 86 4.52 13.19 22.22
N LEU A 87 3.43 12.41 22.23
CA LEU A 87 2.46 12.38 23.32
C LEU A 87 2.59 11.17 24.26
N GLY A 88 3.30 10.11 23.86
CA GLY A 88 3.64 8.95 24.69
C GLY A 88 2.49 7.96 25.01
N GLU A 89 1.32 8.48 25.43
CA GLU A 89 0.22 7.69 26.02
C GLU A 89 -0.83 7.18 24.99
N VAL A 90 -0.73 7.61 23.73
CA VAL A 90 -1.74 7.32 22.68
C VAL A 90 -1.42 6.06 21.85
N ARG A 91 -0.73 5.07 22.41
CA ARG A 91 -0.27 3.88 21.66
C ARG A 91 -1.39 3.02 21.08
N GLY A 92 -2.56 3.00 21.73
CA GLY A 92 -3.73 2.26 21.26
C GLY A 92 -4.19 2.69 19.86
N TYR A 93 -3.90 3.92 19.46
CA TYR A 93 -4.27 4.47 18.15
C TYR A 93 -3.56 3.78 16.98
N LEU A 94 -2.50 3.00 17.21
CA LEU A 94 -1.80 2.28 16.14
C LEU A 94 -2.58 1.06 15.66
N ALA A 95 -3.25 0.34 16.57
CA ALA A 95 -3.82 -0.99 16.28
C ALA A 95 -4.79 -1.02 15.08
N PRO A 96 -5.72 -0.07 14.90
CA PRO A 96 -6.58 -0.05 13.72
C PRO A 96 -5.82 0.10 12.40
N VAL A 97 -4.73 0.87 12.39
CA VAL A 97 -3.90 1.06 11.17
C VAL A 97 -3.13 -0.22 10.88
N VAL A 98 -2.58 -0.88 11.90
CA VAL A 98 -1.87 -2.15 11.74
C VAL A 98 -2.80 -3.22 11.16
N GLU A 99 -4.05 -3.27 11.64
CA GLU A 99 -5.05 -4.19 11.07
C GLU A 99 -5.37 -3.85 9.61
N ALA A 100 -5.54 -2.57 9.27
CA ALA A 100 -5.72 -2.14 7.89
C ALA A 100 -4.54 -2.54 6.98
N VAL A 101 -3.29 -2.39 7.43
CA VAL A 101 -2.09 -2.86 6.71
C VAL A 101 -2.13 -4.37 6.51
N LYS A 102 -2.48 -5.15 7.53
CA LYS A 102 -2.59 -6.62 7.45
C LYS A 102 -3.62 -7.06 6.43
N VAL A 103 -4.81 -6.45 6.43
CA VAL A 103 -5.88 -6.74 5.48
C VAL A 103 -5.42 -6.46 4.06
N LEU A 104 -4.90 -5.25 3.79
CA LEU A 104 -4.50 -4.87 2.45
C LEU A 104 -3.30 -5.68 1.93
N LYS A 105 -2.35 -6.02 2.81
CA LYS A 105 -1.24 -6.91 2.45
C LYS A 105 -1.73 -8.27 1.96
N LYS A 106 -2.77 -8.85 2.59
CA LYS A 106 -3.37 -10.12 2.14
C LYS A 106 -4.00 -10.00 0.75
N GLU A 107 -4.63 -8.86 0.44
CA GLU A 107 -5.23 -8.60 -0.88
C GLU A 107 -4.18 -8.42 -1.99
N ILE A 108 -3.08 -7.74 -1.67
CA ILE A 108 -1.96 -7.54 -2.61
C ILE A 108 -1.21 -8.85 -2.90
N GLY A 109 -1.17 -9.76 -1.92
CA GLY A 109 -0.48 -11.04 -2.02
C GLY A 109 1.01 -10.96 -1.67
N SER A 110 1.70 -12.09 -1.85
CA SER A 110 3.09 -12.28 -1.44
C SER A 110 4.07 -11.96 -2.57
N SER A 111 4.42 -10.69 -2.72
CA SER A 111 5.52 -10.28 -3.61
C SER A 111 6.85 -10.34 -2.88
N ILE A 112 7.85 -10.93 -3.53
CA ILE A 112 9.21 -11.03 -3.01
C ILE A 112 9.83 -9.64 -2.75
N GLU A 113 9.44 -8.63 -3.53
CA GLU A 113 10.08 -7.30 -3.45
C GLU A 113 9.60 -6.46 -2.24
N PHE A 114 8.30 -6.49 -1.92
CA PHE A 114 7.72 -5.60 -0.90
C PHE A 114 7.22 -6.30 0.36
N SER A 115 6.75 -7.56 0.26
CA SER A 115 6.19 -8.26 1.41
C SER A 115 7.15 -8.34 2.60
N PRO A 116 8.47 -8.61 2.44
CA PRO A 116 9.40 -8.67 3.57
C PRO A 116 9.49 -7.36 4.36
N ILE A 117 9.41 -6.21 3.68
CA ILE A 117 9.50 -4.89 4.30
C ILE A 117 8.22 -4.59 5.10
N ILE A 118 7.06 -4.92 4.53
CA ILE A 118 5.78 -4.75 5.23
C ILE A 118 5.70 -5.69 6.43
N ASP A 119 6.16 -6.94 6.29
CA ASP A 119 6.24 -7.90 7.40
C ASP A 119 7.12 -7.40 8.53
N GLU A 120 8.28 -6.85 8.20
CA GLU A 120 9.20 -6.32 9.20
C GLU A 120 8.60 -5.14 9.98
N ILE A 121 7.84 -4.27 9.31
CA ILE A 121 7.09 -3.18 9.96
C ILE A 121 6.02 -3.75 10.89
N LEU A 122 5.21 -4.70 10.40
CA LEU A 122 4.14 -5.34 11.18
C LEU A 122 4.70 -6.06 12.42
N ASP A 123 5.78 -6.82 12.27
CA ASP A 123 6.44 -7.52 13.38
C ASP A 123 6.99 -6.54 14.43
N SER A 124 7.46 -5.37 14.00
CA SER A 124 7.98 -4.33 14.88
C SER A 124 6.87 -3.59 15.65
N LEU A 125 5.63 -3.64 15.17
CA LEU A 125 4.46 -3.03 15.81
C LEU A 125 3.86 -3.90 16.94
N ILE A 126 3.97 -5.23 16.84
CA ILE A 126 3.40 -6.17 17.83
C ILE A 126 3.83 -5.83 19.28
N PRO A 127 5.11 -5.60 19.61
CA PRO A 127 5.52 -5.29 20.97
C PRO A 127 4.96 -3.95 21.49
N ILE A 128 4.66 -3.01 20.58
CA ILE A 128 4.17 -1.67 20.88
C ILE A 128 2.67 -1.72 21.24
N GLU A 129 1.91 -2.59 20.57
CA GLU A 129 0.48 -2.81 20.86
C GLU A 129 0.25 -3.52 22.20
N THR A 130 1.17 -4.38 22.63
CA THR A 130 0.98 -5.24 23.82
C THR A 130 1.24 -4.56 25.18
N THR A 131 1.73 -3.31 25.20
CA THR A 131 1.95 -2.58 26.47
C THR A 131 0.66 -1.89 26.92
N GLU A 132 0.02 -2.39 27.99
CA GLU A 132 -1.11 -1.80 28.77
C GLU A 132 -1.82 -0.61 28.10
N THR A 133 -2.36 -0.81 26.89
CA THR A 133 -3.17 0.19 26.21
C THR A 133 -4.63 0.00 26.63
N PRO A 134 -5.38 1.08 26.93
CA PRO A 134 -6.82 0.96 27.12
C PRO A 134 -7.42 0.29 25.87
N PHE A 135 -8.20 -0.76 26.12
CA PHE A 135 -8.84 -1.56 25.08
C PHE A 135 -9.70 -0.67 24.20
N ILE A 136 -9.30 -0.45 22.94
CA ILE A 136 -10.15 0.22 21.96
C ILE A 136 -11.29 -0.75 21.62
N GLN A 137 -12.50 -0.44 22.08
CA GLN A 137 -13.69 -1.06 21.49
C GLN A 137 -13.74 -0.65 20.01
N ASN A 138 -13.89 -1.65 19.13
CA ASN A 138 -14.11 -1.49 17.68
C ASN A 138 -12.87 -1.26 16.78
N ILE A 139 -11.74 -1.92 17.07
CA ILE A 139 -10.55 -1.94 16.17
C ILE A 139 -10.93 -2.26 14.72
N SER A 140 -11.81 -3.24 14.50
CA SER A 140 -12.23 -3.65 13.16
C SER A 140 -13.03 -2.57 12.42
N GLU A 141 -13.94 -1.85 13.10
CA GLU A 141 -14.71 -0.78 12.46
C GLU A 141 -13.78 0.36 12.03
N GLU A 142 -12.84 0.74 12.90
CA GLU A 142 -11.88 1.80 12.61
C GLU A 142 -10.90 1.40 11.50
N ALA A 143 -10.45 0.14 11.47
CA ALA A 143 -9.65 -0.39 10.37
C ALA A 143 -10.40 -0.34 9.04
N ASN A 144 -11.69 -0.68 9.03
CA ASN A 144 -12.54 -0.61 7.83
C ASN A 144 -12.73 0.83 7.34
N LYS A 145 -12.86 1.81 8.25
CA LYS A 145 -12.87 3.23 7.88
C LYS A 145 -11.57 3.64 7.22
N ILE A 146 -10.43 3.30 7.82
CA ILE A 146 -9.10 3.58 7.25
C ILE A 146 -8.96 2.95 5.86
N LEU A 147 -9.40 1.71 5.68
CA LEU A 147 -9.39 1.03 4.37
C LEU A 147 -10.25 1.76 3.34
N SER A 148 -11.46 2.18 3.71
CA SER A 148 -12.38 2.89 2.81
C SER A 148 -11.86 4.29 2.44
N GLU A 149 -11.38 5.05 3.43
CA GLU A 149 -10.82 6.38 3.22
C GLU A 149 -9.56 6.32 2.35
N SER A 150 -8.64 5.40 2.66
CA SER A 150 -7.42 5.19 1.86
C SER A 150 -7.72 4.76 0.44
N GLU A 151 -8.75 3.92 0.22
CA GLU A 151 -9.19 3.55 -1.13
C GLU A 151 -9.72 4.76 -1.91
N SER A 152 -10.52 5.61 -1.26
CA SER A 152 -11.05 6.84 -1.87
C SER A 152 -9.93 7.80 -2.25
N ILE A 153 -8.97 8.02 -1.35
CA ILE A 153 -7.79 8.87 -1.60
C ILE A 153 -6.93 8.28 -2.73
N ALA A 154 -6.70 6.96 -2.73
CA ALA A 154 -5.93 6.28 -3.78
C ALA A 154 -6.56 6.48 -5.15
N LYS A 155 -7.89 6.33 -5.28
CA LYS A 155 -8.61 6.59 -6.53
C LYS A 155 -8.43 8.03 -7.01
N GLN A 156 -8.48 9.00 -6.11
CA GLN A 156 -8.23 10.40 -6.45
C GLN A 156 -6.79 10.64 -6.92
N GLU A 157 -5.80 10.04 -6.25
CA GLU A 157 -4.39 10.12 -6.66
C GLU A 157 -4.16 9.52 -8.05
N ILE A 158 -4.75 8.35 -8.30
CA ILE A 158 -4.65 7.64 -9.57
C ILE A 158 -5.19 8.48 -10.70
N ASN A 159 -6.38 9.06 -10.51
CA ASN A 159 -7.01 9.91 -11.51
C ASN A 159 -6.19 11.18 -11.81
N LYS A 160 -5.53 11.75 -10.80
CA LYS A 160 -4.68 12.94 -10.95
C LYS A 160 -3.34 12.64 -11.63
N LYS A 161 -2.64 11.58 -11.21
CA LYS A 161 -1.25 11.27 -11.63
C LYS A 161 -1.17 10.35 -12.84
N TYR A 162 -2.07 9.37 -12.94
CA TYR A 162 -1.92 8.27 -13.89
C TYR A 162 -2.89 8.34 -15.07
N LYS A 163 -3.72 9.40 -15.17
CA LYS A 163 -4.77 9.61 -16.20
C LYS A 163 -5.20 8.25 -16.78
N VAL A 164 -5.93 7.46 -15.98
CA VAL A 164 -6.50 6.21 -16.48
C VAL A 164 -7.22 6.60 -17.75
N SER A 165 -6.69 6.20 -18.91
CA SER A 165 -7.37 6.50 -20.15
C SER A 165 -8.68 5.75 -20.05
N GLU A 166 -9.78 6.47 -19.83
CA GLU A 166 -11.09 6.02 -20.25
C GLU A 166 -10.99 5.87 -21.77
N ALA A 167 -10.41 4.76 -22.20
CA ALA A 167 -10.59 4.25 -23.55
C ALA A 167 -12.06 3.89 -23.59
N SER A 168 -12.85 4.86 -24.03
CA SER A 168 -14.23 4.68 -24.44
C SER A 168 -14.28 3.50 -25.41
N ILE A 169 -15.16 2.56 -25.07
CA ILE A 169 -15.87 1.56 -25.89
C ILE A 169 -15.38 1.42 -27.33
#